data_AF-A0A6V7LMZ5-F1
#
_entry.id   AF-A0A6V7LMZ5-F1
#
_cell.length_a   1.000
_cell.length_b   1.000
_cell.length_c   1.000
_cell.angle_alpha   90.00
_cell.angle_beta   90.00
_cell.angle_gamma   90.00
#
_symmetry.space_group_name_H-M   'P 1'
#
loop_
_entity.id
_entity.type
_entity.pdbx_description
1 polymer ?
#
loop_
_entity_poly.entity_id
_entity_poly.type
_entity_poly.pdbx_seq_one_letter_code
_entity_poly.pdbx_strand_id
1 'polypeptide(L)' 'FLMSGWARGYSFRCQPVDYSYSELGLRMANTCWWYYFSKFTEFFDT' A
#
# COMPACT_ATOMS: atom_id res chain seq x y z
N PHE A 1 3.15 3.01 -3.10
CA PHE A 1 3.67 2.97 -1.72
C PHE A 1 4.19 4.31 -1.25
N LEU A 2 5.03 5.01 -2.03
CA LEU A 2 5.55 6.32 -1.65
C LEU A 2 4.49 7.44 -1.58
N MET A 3 3.53 7.48 -2.51
CA MET A 3 2.49 8.54 -2.54
C MET A 3 1.29 8.32 -1.63
N SER A 4 1.00 7.07 -1.23
CA SER A 4 -0.24 6.73 -0.51
C SER A 4 -0.14 6.77 1.01
N GLY A 5 1.06 6.68 1.58
CA GLY A 5 1.26 6.76 3.04
C GLY A 5 2.46 7.62 3.43
N TRP A 6 3.61 7.36 2.81
CA TRP A 6 4.88 7.95 3.24
C TRP A 6 4.98 9.47 3.04
N ALA A 7 4.44 10.00 1.94
CA ALA A 7 4.46 11.44 1.66
C ALA A 7 3.31 12.24 2.33
N ARG A 8 2.33 11.59 2.97
CA ARG A 8 1.13 12.24 3.55
C ARG A 8 1.01 12.13 5.07
N GLY A 9 2.09 11.76 5.77
CA GLY A 9 2.16 11.83 7.23
C GLY A 9 2.45 10.52 7.95
N TYR A 10 2.78 9.44 7.24
CA TYR A 10 3.36 8.27 7.91
C TYR A 10 4.76 8.61 8.44
N SER A 11 4.95 8.43 9.74
CA SER A 11 6.26 8.41 10.37
C SER A 11 7.02 7.15 9.95
N PHE A 12 8.34 7.24 9.90
CA PHE A 12 9.25 6.10 9.69
C PHE A 12 9.33 5.17 10.93
N ARG A 13 8.34 5.23 11.81
CA ARG A 13 8.19 4.40 13.00
C ARG A 13 7.08 3.39 12.77
N CYS A 14 7.00 2.35 13.60
CA CYS A 14 5.91 1.38 13.53
C CYS A 14 4.55 2.08 13.72
N GLN A 15 3.80 2.23 12.63
CA GLN A 15 2.40 2.65 12.67
C GLN A 15 1.50 1.42 12.60
N PRO A 16 0.44 1.36 13.42
CA PRO A 16 -0.54 0.30 13.33
C PRO A 16 -1.27 0.37 11.99
N VAL A 17 -1.73 -0.79 11.52
CA VAL A 17 -2.57 -0.86 10.32
C VAL A 17 -3.95 -0.32 10.68
N ASP A 18 -4.32 0.80 10.07
CA ASP A 18 -5.66 1.35 10.19
C ASP A 18 -6.63 0.54 9.32
N TYR A 19 -7.48 -0.25 9.97
CA TYR A 19 -8.57 -1.02 9.33
C TYR A 19 -9.86 -0.22 9.18
N SER A 20 -9.86 1.05 9.59
CA SER A 20 -10.99 1.96 9.44
C SER A 20 -11.15 2.38 7.97
N TYR A 21 -12.39 2.71 7.56
CA TYR A 21 -12.73 3.18 6.20
C TYR A 21 -12.23 4.61 5.90
N SER A 22 -11.08 4.99 6.46
CA SER A 22 -10.45 6.27 6.18
C SER A 22 -9.92 6.29 4.75
N GLU A 23 -9.97 7.47 4.12
CA GLU A 23 -9.53 7.65 2.72
C GLU A 23 -8.04 7.30 2.53
N LEU A 24 -7.23 7.48 3.58
CA LEU A 24 -5.82 7.08 3.63
C LEU A 24 -5.65 5.56 3.73
N GLY A 25 -6.39 4.89 4.63
CA GLY A 25 -6.33 3.42 4.78
C GLY A 25 -6.73 2.69 3.50
N LEU A 26 -7.80 3.14 2.85
CA LEU A 26 -8.27 2.58 1.57
C LEU A 26 -7.27 2.78 0.43
N ARG A 27 -6.61 3.95 0.36
CA ARG A 27 -5.53 4.19 -0.62
C ARG A 27 -4.33 3.26 -0.38
N MET A 28 -4.00 2.99 0.87
CA MET A 28 -2.92 2.08 1.23
C MET A 28 -3.26 0.63 0.86
N ALA A 29 -4.48 0.18 1.15
CA ALA A 29 -4.97 -1.14 0.78
C ALA A 29 -4.97 -1.37 -0.75
N ASN A 30 -5.46 -0.39 -1.53
CA ASN A 30 -5.45 -0.46 -2.99
C ASN A 30 -4.02 -0.52 -3.56
N THR A 31 -3.10 0.24 -2.97
CA THR A 31 -1.67 0.18 -3.33
C THR A 31 -1.07 -1.22 -3.08
N CYS A 32 -1.37 -1.81 -1.93
CA CYS A 32 -0.92 -3.17 -1.60
C CYS A 32 -1.50 -4.21 -2.57
N TRP A 33 -2.77 -4.03 -2.96
CA TRP A 33 -3.44 -4.89 -3.95
C TRP A 33 -2.74 -4.83 -5.31
N TRP A 34 -2.45 -3.64 -5.83
CA TRP A 34 -1.72 -3.50 -7.10
C TRP A 34 -0.31 -4.06 -7.06
N TYR A 35 0.37 -3.97 -5.91
CA TYR A 35 1.68 -4.58 -5.74
C TYR A 35 1.62 -6.10 -5.72
N TYR A 36 0.63 -6.67 -5.01
CA TYR A 36 0.35 -8.09 -5.09
C TYR A 36 0.06 -8.54 -6.53
N PHE A 37 -0.74 -7.77 -7.28
CA PHE A 37 -1.01 -8.03 -8.69
C PHE A 37 0.27 -7.98 -9.56
N SER A 38 1.18 -7.02 -9.31
CA SER A 38 2.45 -6.96 -10.04
C SER A 38 3.35 -8.19 -9.83
N LYS A 39 3.20 -8.91 -8.71
CA LYS A 39 3.90 -10.18 -8.50
C LYS A 39 3.38 -11.31 -9.40
N PHE A 40 2.15 -11.23 -9.90
CA PHE A 40 1.67 -12.15 -10.94
C PHE A 40 2.28 -11.86 -12.30
N THR A 41 2.55 -10.60 -12.62
CA THR A 41 3.23 -10.26 -13.87
C THR A 41 4.70 -10.71 -13.86
N GLU A 42 5.34 -10.80 -12.69
CA GLU A 42 6.69 -11.42 -12.56
C GLU A 42 6.69 -12.93 -12.90
N PHE A 43 5.57 -13.63 -12.72
CA PHE A 43 5.41 -15.03 -13.15
C PHE A 43 5.27 -15.18 -14.67
N PHE A 44 5.00 -14.09 -15.39
CA PHE A 44 4.87 -14.10 -16.84
C PHE A 44 6.22 -13.87 -17.54
N ASP A 45 7.26 -13.49 -16.79
CA ASP A 45 8.63 -13.30 -17.29
C ASP A 45 9.44 -14.63 -17.33
N THR A 46 8.90 -15.73 -16.79
CA THR A 46 9.48 -17.10 -16.86
C THR A 46 8.89 -17.93 -18.00
#